data_AF-A0A530LYS8-F1
#
_entry.id   AF-A0A530LYS8-F1
#
_cell.length_a   1.000
_cell.length_b   1.000
_cell.length_c   1.000
_cell.angle_alpha   90.00
_cell.angle_beta   90.00
_cell.angle_gamma   90.00
#
_symmetry.space_group_name_H-M   'P 1'
#
loop_
_entity.id
_entity.type
_entity.pdbx_description
1 polymer ?
#
loop_
_entity_poly.entity_id
_entity_poly.type
_entity_poly.pdbx_seq_one_letter_code
_entity_poly.pdbx_strand_id
1 'polypeptide(L)'
;MAQFWSVNHNQTARQEIDGQHLWSPKTETNGARNEFYNNMRRATRGDPILSYADQAIDYMSRIAEFAFTAPKPIGFGETRAYWNQEG
;
A
#
# COMPACT_ATOMS: atom_id res chain seq x y z
N MET A 1 13.30 -11.47 12.50
CA MET A 1 13.05 -12.47 11.43
C MET A 1 12.33 -11.76 10.30
N ALA A 2 12.62 -12.11 9.04
CA ALA A 2 11.93 -11.52 7.90
C ALA A 2 10.43 -11.86 7.96
N GLN A 3 9.58 -10.87 7.72
CA GLN A 3 8.14 -11.06 7.62
C GLN A 3 7.74 -11.12 6.14
N PHE A 4 6.70 -11.89 5.83
CA PHE A 4 6.16 -11.99 4.48
C PHE A 4 4.86 -11.20 4.41
N TRP A 5 4.75 -10.37 3.40
CA TRP A 5 3.59 -9.52 3.20
C TRP A 5 2.93 -9.83 1.86
N SER A 6 1.62 -9.64 1.81
CA SER A 6 0.85 -9.61 0.58
C SER A 6 0.11 -8.28 0.51
N VAL A 7 0.12 -7.66 -0.66
CA VAL A 7 -0.61 -6.44 -0.95
C VAL A 7 -1.61 -6.70 -2.07
N ASN A 8 -2.84 -6.24 -1.87
CA ASN A 8 -3.89 -6.32 -2.89
C ASN A 8 -3.99 -4.95 -3.58
N HIS A 9 -3.63 -4.92 -4.86
CA HIS A 9 -3.63 -3.73 -5.69
C HIS A 9 -4.80 -3.63 -6.66
N ASN A 10 -5.89 -4.41 -6.51
CA ASN A 10 -6.99 -4.47 -7.50
C ASN A 10 -7.50 -3.10 -8.00
N GLN A 11 -7.39 -2.05 -7.19
CA GLN A 11 -7.84 -0.71 -7.56
C GLN A 11 -6.73 0.21 -8.09
N THR A 12 -5.45 -0.08 -7.78
CA THR A 12 -4.32 0.84 -7.95
C THR A 12 -3.04 0.16 -8.45
N ALA A 13 -3.14 -1.05 -9.01
CA ALA A 13 -2.00 -1.86 -9.46
C ALA A 13 -1.06 -1.10 -10.37
N ARG A 14 -1.59 -0.48 -11.43
CA ARG A 14 -0.76 0.27 -12.38
C ARG A 14 -0.02 1.43 -11.71
N GLN A 15 -0.73 2.21 -10.90
CA GLN A 15 -0.15 3.39 -10.22
C GLN A 15 0.94 3.01 -9.21
N GLU A 16 0.70 1.96 -8.42
CA GLU A 16 1.61 1.54 -7.34
C GLU A 16 2.81 0.76 -7.89
N ILE A 17 2.60 -0.10 -8.90
CA ILE A 17 3.68 -0.86 -9.54
C ILE A 17 4.57 0.06 -10.39
N ASP A 18 4.00 0.89 -11.27
CA ASP A 18 4.79 1.83 -12.09
C ASP A 18 5.48 2.88 -11.21
N GLY A 19 4.79 3.31 -10.14
CA GLY A 19 5.31 4.28 -9.17
C GLY A 19 6.25 3.69 -8.12
N GLN A 20 6.45 2.37 -8.09
CA GLN A 20 7.32 1.65 -7.15
C GLN A 20 7.10 2.01 -5.67
N HIS A 21 5.85 2.24 -5.28
CA HIS A 21 5.49 2.59 -3.92
C HIS A 21 4.20 1.90 -3.50
N LEU A 22 4.06 1.73 -2.18
CA LEU A 22 2.82 1.33 -1.54
C LEU A 22 2.26 2.54 -0.82
N TRP A 23 0.95 2.74 -0.89
CA TRP A 23 0.29 3.83 -0.20
C TRP A 23 -1.06 3.40 0.34
N SER A 24 -1.35 3.79 1.58
CA SER A 24 -2.67 3.66 2.20
C SER A 24 -2.93 4.88 3.07
N PRO A 25 -4.19 5.26 3.33
CA PRO A 25 -4.47 6.25 4.37
C PRO A 25 -4.09 5.69 5.75
N LYS A 26 -3.93 6.56 6.74
CA LYS A 26 -3.61 6.15 8.14
C LYS A 26 -4.78 5.52 8.89
N THR A 27 -5.99 5.91 8.51
CA THR A 27 -7.27 5.48 9.10
C THR A 27 -8.32 5.41 8.01
N GLU A 28 -9.46 4.80 8.32
CA GLU A 28 -10.64 4.90 7.48
C GLU A 28 -11.17 6.34 7.40
N THR A 29 -12.08 6.61 6.46
CA THR A 29 -12.71 7.93 6.27
C THR A 29 -13.45 8.42 7.51
N ASN A 30 -13.97 7.52 8.34
CA ASN A 30 -14.62 7.84 9.62
C ASN A 30 -13.64 7.93 10.81
N GLY A 31 -12.33 7.84 10.56
CA GLY A 31 -11.29 7.86 11.60
C GLY A 31 -11.05 6.52 12.30
N ALA A 32 -11.77 5.45 11.95
CA ALA A 32 -11.57 4.14 12.54
C ALA A 32 -10.19 3.56 12.20
N ARG A 33 -9.64 2.78 13.13
CA ARG A 33 -8.40 2.02 12.91
C ARG A 33 -8.66 0.87 11.95
N ASN A 34 -7.70 0.63 11.06
CA ASN A 34 -7.69 -0.51 10.16
C ASN A 34 -6.32 -1.22 10.28
N GLU A 35 -6.34 -2.53 10.53
CA GLU A 35 -5.10 -3.29 10.72
C GLU A 35 -4.27 -3.43 9.44
N PHE A 36 -4.87 -3.41 8.26
CA PHE A 36 -4.13 -3.39 6.99
C PHE A 36 -3.30 -2.10 6.85
N TYR A 37 -3.87 -0.95 7.22
CA TYR A 37 -3.12 0.32 7.22
C TYR A 37 -2.04 0.31 8.31
N ASN A 38 -2.33 -0.28 9.47
CA ASN A 38 -1.34 -0.42 10.54
C ASN A 38 -0.18 -1.34 10.15
N ASN A 39 -0.42 -2.36 9.32
CA ASN A 39 0.61 -3.28 8.84
C ASN A 39 1.71 -2.58 8.03
N MET A 40 1.41 -1.49 7.33
CA MET A 40 2.41 -0.68 6.62
C MET A 40 3.56 -0.23 7.54
N ARG A 41 3.25 0.04 8.81
CA ARG A 41 4.24 0.44 9.83
C ARG A 41 5.03 -0.72 10.44
N ARG A 42 4.57 -1.96 10.22
CA ARG A 42 5.22 -3.19 10.72
C ARG A 42 6.20 -3.75 9.69
N ALA A 43 5.98 -3.46 8.41
CA ALA A 43 6.87 -3.86 7.33
C ALA A 43 8.25 -3.21 7.48
N THR A 44 9.30 -4.00 7.30
CA THR A 44 10.68 -3.57 7.49
C THR A 44 11.47 -3.72 6.20
N ARG A 45 12.49 -2.88 5.99
CA ARG A 45 13.38 -2.96 4.83
C ARG A 45 13.89 -4.39 4.61
N GLY A 46 13.73 -4.88 3.40
CA GLY A 46 14.14 -6.22 2.98
C GLY A 46 13.05 -7.28 3.08
N ASP A 47 11.93 -7.02 3.78
CA ASP A 47 10.80 -7.95 3.82
C ASP A 47 10.25 -8.20 2.41
N PRO A 48 10.03 -9.46 2.00
CA PRO A 48 9.40 -9.79 0.73
C PRO A 48 7.92 -9.43 0.69
N ILE A 49 7.48 -8.95 -0.48
CA ILE A 49 6.09 -8.62 -0.79
C ILE A 49 5.62 -9.38 -2.02
N LEU A 50 4.43 -9.97 -1.92
CA LEU A 50 3.68 -10.51 -3.04
C LEU A 50 2.60 -9.48 -3.46
N SER A 51 2.59 -9.13 -4.74
CA SER A 51 1.61 -8.20 -5.31
C SER A 51 0.49 -8.97 -5.99
N TYR A 52 -0.70 -8.88 -5.43
CA TYR A 52 -1.92 -9.50 -5.96
C TYR A 52 -2.80 -8.46 -6.66
N ALA A 53 -3.17 -8.72 -7.90
CA ALA A 53 -4.14 -7.95 -8.67
C ALA A 53 -4.81 -8.87 -9.70
N ASP A 54 -6.02 -8.53 -10.16
CA ASP A 54 -6.72 -9.24 -11.24
C ASP A 54 -6.78 -10.77 -11.07
N GLN A 55 -6.95 -11.22 -9.82
CA GLN A 55 -7.00 -12.63 -9.42
C GLN A 55 -5.69 -13.41 -9.56
N ALA A 56 -4.57 -12.74 -9.75
CA ALA A 56 -3.24 -13.33 -9.90
C ALA A 56 -2.21 -12.68 -8.98
N ILE A 57 -1.08 -13.37 -8.77
CA ILE A 57 0.14 -12.78 -8.18
C ILE A 57 1.12 -12.58 -9.32
N ASP A 58 1.31 -11.33 -9.72
CA ASP A 58 2.11 -11.01 -10.92
C ASP A 58 3.52 -10.52 -10.58
N TYR A 59 3.73 -10.01 -9.35
CA TYR A 59 5.02 -9.45 -8.94
C TYR A 59 5.45 -9.92 -7.55
N MET A 60 6.76 -10.06 -7.38
CA MET A 60 7.42 -10.24 -6.10
C MET A 60 8.47 -9.15 -5.90
N SER A 61 8.32 -8.38 -4.84
CA SER A 61 9.13 -7.19 -4.52
C SER A 61 9.73 -7.30 -3.13
N ARG A 62 10.57 -6.34 -2.74
CA ARG A 62 11.07 -6.18 -1.37
C ARG A 62 10.82 -4.77 -0.88
N ILE A 63 10.48 -4.62 0.40
CA ILE A 63 10.36 -3.32 1.05
C ILE A 63 11.69 -2.58 0.98
N ALA A 64 11.68 -1.39 0.40
CA ALA A 64 12.88 -0.55 0.26
C ALA A 64 13.13 0.32 1.51
N GLU A 65 12.09 0.78 2.18
CA GLU A 65 12.18 1.71 3.31
C GLU A 65 11.01 1.51 4.28
N PHE A 66 11.15 1.97 5.52
CA PHE A 66 10.05 2.05 6.48
C PHE A 66 8.95 3.00 5.98
N ALA A 67 7.70 2.72 6.37
CA ALA A 67 6.59 3.64 6.07
C ALA A 67 6.84 5.02 6.70
N PHE A 68 6.57 6.06 5.92
CA PHE A 68 6.61 7.46 6.34
C PHE A 68 5.36 8.19 5.87
N THR A 69 5.10 9.35 6.45
CA THR A 69 3.92 10.14 6.09
C THR A 69 4.06 10.74 4.70
N ALA A 70 3.09 10.53 3.83
CA ALA A 70 3.11 11.01 2.45
C ALA A 70 1.73 11.48 1.98
N PRO A 71 1.66 12.50 1.10
CA PRO A 71 0.40 12.90 0.48
C PRO A 71 -0.14 11.79 -0.43
N LYS A 72 -1.45 11.74 -0.60
CA LYS A 72 -2.12 10.84 -1.54
C LYS A 72 -1.54 11.01 -2.95
N PRO A 73 -1.05 9.94 -3.61
CA PRO A 73 -0.48 10.05 -4.94
C PRO A 73 -1.48 10.62 -5.95
N ILE A 74 -1.02 11.57 -6.77
CA ILE A 74 -1.86 12.28 -7.75
C ILE A 74 -2.56 11.32 -8.73
N GLY A 75 -1.91 10.18 -9.04
CA GLY A 75 -2.43 9.17 -9.96
C GLY A 75 -3.61 8.34 -9.45
N PHE A 76 -3.99 8.45 -8.17
CA PHE A 76 -5.06 7.63 -7.59
C PHE A 76 -6.47 8.07 -8.02
N GLY A 77 -6.61 9.27 -8.60
CA GLY A 77 -7.83 9.72 -9.28
C GLY A 77 -9.11 9.61 -8.44
N GLU A 78 -10.25 9.41 -9.12
CA GLU A 78 -11.57 9.19 -8.50
C GLU A 78 -11.68 7.83 -7.80
N THR A 79 -10.88 6.85 -8.21
CA THR A 79 -10.90 5.47 -7.69
C THR A 79 -10.80 5.41 -6.18
N ARG A 80 -10.18 6.43 -5.56
CA ARG A 80 -10.10 6.58 -4.10
C ARG A 80 -10.36 8.02 -3.63
N ALA A 81 -11.39 8.66 -4.18
CA ALA A 81 -11.79 10.01 -3.79
C ALA A 81 -12.10 10.13 -2.29
N TYR A 82 -12.71 9.10 -1.69
CA TYR A 82 -13.10 9.06 -0.27
C TYR A 82 -11.95 8.87 0.72
N TRP A 83 -10.74 8.58 0.23
CA TRP A 83 -9.58 8.41 1.08
C TRP A 83 -8.95 9.76 1.45
N ASN A 84 -8.48 9.81 2.70
CA ASN A 84 -7.78 10.96 3.25
C ASN A 84 -6.61 11.40 2.37
N GLN A 85 -6.26 12.69 2.44
CA GLN A 85 -5.16 13.24 1.65
C GLN A 85 -3.77 12.87 2.21
N GLU A 86 -3.71 12.34 3.43
CA GLU A 86 -2.48 11.94 4.11
C GLU A 86 -2.51 10.44 4.46
N GLY A 87 -1.41 9.77 4.16
CA GLY A 87 -1.11 8.37 4.47
C GLY A 87 0.14 8.23 5.31
#